data_AF-A0A258I819-F1
#
_entry.id   AF-A0A258I819-F1
#
_cell.length_a   1.000
_cell.length_b   1.000
_cell.length_c   1.000
_cell.angle_alpha   90.00
_cell.angle_beta   90.00
_cell.angle_gamma   90.00
#
_symmetry.space_group_name_H-M   'P 1'
#
loop_
_entity.id
_entity.type
_entity.pdbx_description
1 polymer ?
#
loop_
_entity_poly.entity_id
_entity_poly.type
_entity_poly.pdbx_seq_one_letter_code
_entity_poly.pdbx_strand_id
1 'polypeptide(L)'
;MPDADPAAQAFARLAEKVDLLEAAITGLAAKREAAPDYSDTLGEIAALLQKIRDAIQTLARRPAMQLTPDAMAEQIAVAATKARAADAATIRLAQERMEKVAGRLEYLEGTVVTARDQRRRLIRAAGIGALAGIMVWSFLPGSVARTAPTGWYWPERMAARMLDLDRWTAGERLMATAEPERWRMVLFSNAVVQENRDAIGKCRADSAKAKKAVRCTIDISP
;
A
#
# COMPACT_ATOMS: atom_id res chain seq x y z
N MET A 1 -132.07 -77.58 0.09
CA MET A 1 -130.90 -76.70 0.32
C MET A 1 -130.23 -76.57 -1.03
N PRO A 2 -130.24 -75.38 -1.66
CA PRO A 2 -129.72 -75.25 -3.01
C PRO A 2 -128.20 -75.18 -2.91
N ASP A 3 -127.51 -76.09 -3.59
CA ASP A 3 -126.07 -75.99 -3.80
C ASP A 3 -125.80 -74.66 -4.53
N ALA A 4 -125.22 -73.71 -3.81
CA ALA A 4 -124.67 -72.52 -4.43
C ALA A 4 -123.54 -72.97 -5.36
N ASP A 5 -123.71 -72.74 -6.65
CA ASP A 5 -122.75 -73.06 -7.70
C ASP A 5 -121.34 -72.58 -7.31
N PRO A 6 -120.34 -73.47 -7.23
CA PRO A 6 -118.96 -73.10 -6.89
C PRO A 6 -118.38 -72.03 -7.82
N ALA A 7 -118.89 -71.89 -9.06
CA ALA A 7 -118.51 -70.80 -9.95
C ALA A 7 -118.97 -69.44 -9.43
N ALA A 8 -120.19 -69.32 -8.88
CA ALA A 8 -120.73 -68.05 -8.38
C ALA A 8 -119.93 -67.51 -7.17
N GLN A 9 -119.47 -68.40 -6.28
CA GLN A 9 -118.61 -68.03 -5.15
C GLN A 9 -117.18 -67.64 -5.59
N ALA A 10 -116.67 -68.25 -6.66
CA ALA A 10 -115.38 -67.90 -7.24
C ALA A 10 -115.43 -66.51 -7.92
N PHE A 11 -116.51 -66.19 -8.64
CA PHE A 11 -116.69 -64.87 -9.24
C PHE A 11 -116.89 -63.77 -8.20
N ALA A 12 -117.61 -64.03 -7.11
CA ALA A 12 -117.73 -63.07 -6.01
C ALA A 12 -116.37 -62.75 -5.36
N ARG A 13 -115.53 -63.77 -5.11
CA ARG A 13 -114.16 -63.59 -4.63
C ARG A 13 -113.24 -62.91 -5.63
N LEU A 14 -113.47 -63.10 -6.93
CA LEU A 14 -112.70 -62.41 -7.97
C LEU A 14 -113.08 -60.94 -8.04
N ALA A 15 -114.37 -60.62 -7.96
CA ALA A 15 -114.88 -59.24 -7.93
C ALA A 15 -114.30 -58.45 -6.76
N GLU A 16 -114.32 -59.03 -5.54
CA GLU A 16 -113.72 -58.41 -4.36
C GLU A 16 -112.21 -58.15 -4.52
N LYS A 17 -111.49 -59.07 -5.18
CA LYS A 17 -110.06 -58.90 -5.46
C LYS A 17 -109.80 -57.84 -6.53
N VAL A 18 -110.68 -57.69 -7.52
CA VAL A 18 -110.56 -56.68 -8.57
C VAL A 18 -110.84 -55.30 -7.99
N ASP A 19 -111.85 -55.16 -7.12
CA ASP A 19 -112.15 -53.90 -6.42
C ASP A 19 -110.97 -53.46 -5.53
N LEU A 20 -110.31 -54.40 -4.84
CA LEU A 20 -109.09 -54.13 -4.07
C LEU A 20 -107.91 -53.70 -4.94
N LEU A 21 -107.74 -54.31 -6.12
CA LEU A 21 -106.71 -53.92 -7.08
C LEU A 21 -106.99 -52.53 -7.67
N GLU A 22 -108.24 -52.24 -7.99
CA GLU A 22 -108.67 -50.92 -8.49
C GLU A 22 -108.44 -49.83 -7.42
N ALA A 23 -108.78 -50.10 -6.16
CA ALA A 23 -108.49 -49.22 -5.03
C ALA A 23 -106.98 -49.03 -4.80
N ALA A 24 -106.17 -50.08 -4.97
CA ALA A 24 -104.72 -50.00 -4.86
C ALA A 24 -104.10 -49.19 -6.01
N ILE A 25 -104.58 -49.37 -7.25
CA ILE A 25 -104.11 -48.65 -8.43
C ILE A 25 -104.49 -47.17 -8.36
N THR A 26 -105.73 -46.85 -7.96
CA THR A 26 -106.18 -45.47 -7.76
C THR A 26 -105.41 -44.80 -6.62
N GLY A 27 -105.13 -45.50 -5.52
CA GLY A 27 -104.27 -45.02 -4.44
C GLY A 27 -102.81 -44.79 -4.88
N LEU A 28 -102.28 -45.63 -5.76
CA LEU A 28 -100.93 -45.46 -6.33
C LEU A 28 -100.86 -44.30 -7.32
N ALA A 29 -101.90 -44.14 -8.14
CA ALA A 29 -102.03 -43.04 -9.10
C ALA A 29 -102.12 -41.68 -8.38
N ALA A 30 -102.93 -41.59 -7.32
CA ALA A 30 -103.02 -40.39 -6.48
C ALA A 30 -101.68 -40.04 -5.80
N LYS A 31 -100.92 -41.04 -5.34
CA LYS A 31 -99.56 -40.81 -4.80
C LYS A 31 -98.55 -40.39 -5.87
N ARG A 32 -98.74 -40.80 -7.12
CA ARG A 32 -97.86 -40.42 -8.25
C ARG A 32 -98.14 -38.99 -8.71
N GLU A 33 -99.40 -38.55 -8.71
CA GLU A 33 -99.75 -37.14 -8.94
C GLU A 33 -99.31 -36.22 -7.80
N ALA A 34 -99.18 -36.73 -6.57
CA ALA A 34 -98.53 -36.04 -5.45
C ALA A 34 -96.98 -36.05 -5.51
N ALA A 35 -96.42 -36.64 -6.57
CA ALA A 35 -95.05 -36.52 -7.05
C ALA A 35 -94.51 -35.08 -7.02
N PRO A 36 -93.58 -34.63 -6.14
CA PRO A 36 -93.01 -33.29 -6.28
C PRO A 36 -92.30 -33.17 -7.64
N ASP A 37 -92.58 -32.11 -8.38
CA ASP A 37 -91.88 -31.87 -9.65
C ASP A 37 -90.46 -31.35 -9.36
N TYR A 38 -89.48 -32.22 -9.57
CA TYR A 38 -88.06 -31.91 -9.37
C TYR A 38 -87.41 -31.27 -10.61
N SER A 39 -88.15 -31.04 -11.71
CA SER A 39 -87.59 -30.50 -12.96
C SER A 39 -86.94 -29.13 -12.77
N ASP A 40 -87.52 -28.25 -11.95
CA ASP A 40 -86.93 -26.96 -11.57
C ASP A 40 -85.61 -27.15 -10.80
N THR A 41 -85.60 -28.03 -9.80
CA THR A 41 -84.39 -28.30 -9.01
C THR A 41 -83.26 -28.93 -9.84
N LEU A 42 -83.60 -29.82 -10.79
CA LEU A 42 -82.62 -30.36 -11.74
C LEU A 42 -82.12 -29.28 -12.72
N GLY A 43 -82.98 -28.36 -13.14
CA GLY A 43 -82.62 -27.20 -13.95
C GLY A 43 -81.61 -26.30 -13.24
N GLU A 44 -81.84 -26.01 -11.96
CA GLU A 44 -80.91 -25.24 -11.12
C GLU A 44 -79.56 -25.93 -10.95
N ILE A 45 -79.55 -27.25 -10.69
CA ILE A 45 -78.31 -28.04 -10.57
C ILE A 45 -77.54 -28.04 -11.89
N ALA A 46 -78.22 -28.18 -13.02
CA ALA A 46 -77.60 -28.12 -14.35
C ALA A 46 -76.98 -26.73 -14.62
N ALA A 47 -77.68 -25.65 -14.24
CA ALA A 47 -77.17 -24.28 -14.36
C ALA A 47 -75.96 -24.03 -13.45
N LEU A 48 -75.97 -24.58 -12.23
CA LEU A 48 -74.86 -24.48 -11.28
C LEU A 48 -73.62 -25.21 -11.81
N LEU A 49 -73.79 -26.42 -12.37
CA LEU A 49 -72.73 -27.20 -12.99
C LEU A 49 -72.11 -26.48 -14.19
N GLN A 50 -72.91 -25.77 -15.00
CA GLN A 50 -72.38 -24.94 -16.08
C GLN A 50 -71.55 -23.77 -15.54
N LYS A 51 -72.05 -23.04 -14.54
CA LYS A 51 -71.29 -21.94 -13.91
C LYS A 51 -69.97 -22.42 -13.32
N ILE A 52 -69.94 -23.58 -12.68
CA ILE A 52 -68.71 -24.19 -12.15
C ILE A 52 -67.74 -24.52 -13.29
N ARG A 53 -68.23 -25.10 -14.39
CA ARG A 53 -67.42 -25.43 -15.56
C ARG A 53 -66.79 -24.19 -16.19
N ASP A 54 -67.58 -23.13 -16.35
CA ASP A 54 -67.10 -21.86 -16.90
C ASP A 54 -66.09 -21.20 -15.95
N ALA A 55 -66.33 -21.26 -14.64
CA ALA A 55 -65.38 -20.78 -13.64
C ALA A 55 -64.04 -21.54 -13.71
N ILE A 56 -64.07 -22.88 -13.86
CA ILE A 56 -62.88 -23.72 -13.99
C ILE A 56 -62.13 -23.41 -15.29
N GLN A 57 -62.82 -23.29 -16.43
CA GLN A 57 -62.17 -22.90 -17.69
C GLN A 57 -61.55 -21.51 -17.60
N THR A 58 -62.24 -20.58 -16.95
CA THR A 58 -61.74 -19.22 -16.75
C THR A 58 -60.51 -19.23 -15.85
N LEU A 59 -60.50 -20.02 -14.76
CA LEU A 59 -59.36 -20.20 -13.87
C LEU A 59 -58.17 -20.86 -14.58
N ALA A 60 -58.42 -21.90 -15.38
CA ALA A 60 -57.39 -22.61 -16.14
C ALA A 60 -56.72 -21.71 -17.21
N ARG A 61 -57.45 -20.73 -17.74
CA ARG A 61 -56.91 -19.72 -18.67
C ARG A 61 -56.21 -18.54 -17.97
N ARG A 62 -56.26 -18.45 -16.63
CA ARG A 62 -55.54 -17.37 -15.93
C ARG A 62 -54.03 -17.62 -15.95
N PRO A 63 -53.21 -16.57 -16.17
CA PRO A 63 -51.75 -16.67 -16.23
C PRO A 63 -51.10 -17.14 -14.92
N ALA A 64 -51.85 -17.19 -13.81
CA ALA A 64 -51.39 -17.72 -12.53
C ALA A 64 -51.02 -19.23 -12.60
N MET A 65 -51.58 -20.00 -13.54
CA MET A 65 -51.21 -21.42 -13.74
C MET A 65 -49.95 -21.61 -14.58
N GLN A 66 -49.48 -20.58 -15.30
CA GLN A 66 -48.21 -20.62 -16.04
C GLN A 66 -47.02 -20.18 -15.16
N LEU A 67 -47.29 -19.45 -14.08
CA LEU A 67 -46.32 -19.10 -13.04
C LEU A 67 -46.31 -20.18 -11.95
N THR A 68 -45.94 -21.41 -12.32
CA THR A 68 -45.69 -22.43 -11.30
C THR A 68 -44.39 -22.09 -10.55
N PRO A 69 -44.32 -22.34 -9.24
CA PRO A 69 -43.11 -22.10 -8.45
C PRO A 69 -41.86 -22.76 -9.06
N ASP A 70 -42.03 -23.95 -9.64
CA ASP A 70 -40.94 -24.69 -10.29
C ASP A 70 -40.45 -23.99 -11.56
N ALA A 71 -41.36 -23.49 -12.42
CA ALA A 71 -40.97 -22.74 -13.62
C ALA A 71 -40.30 -21.39 -13.26
N MET A 72 -40.74 -20.75 -12.17
CA MET A 72 -40.09 -19.54 -11.66
C MET A 72 -38.69 -19.85 -11.09
N ALA A 73 -38.54 -20.95 -10.34
CA ALA A 73 -37.25 -21.39 -9.81
C ALA A 73 -36.25 -21.73 -10.91
N GLU A 74 -36.70 -22.39 -11.98
CA GLU A 74 -35.88 -22.71 -13.15
C GLU A 74 -35.42 -21.43 -13.88
N GLN A 75 -36.33 -20.48 -14.11
CA GLN A 75 -35.98 -19.20 -14.72
C GLN A 75 -35.03 -18.39 -13.84
N ILE A 76 -35.19 -18.41 -12.52
CA ILE A 76 -34.27 -17.78 -11.57
C ILE A 76 -32.90 -18.48 -11.62
N ALA A 77 -32.83 -19.80 -11.68
CA ALA A 77 -31.58 -20.54 -11.78
C ALA A 77 -30.84 -20.24 -13.09
N VAL A 78 -31.56 -20.16 -14.21
CA VAL A 78 -31.00 -19.80 -15.52
C VAL A 78 -30.54 -18.33 -15.53
N ALA A 79 -31.33 -17.41 -14.97
CA ALA A 79 -30.93 -16.02 -14.83
C ALA A 79 -29.70 -15.86 -13.90
N ALA A 80 -29.67 -16.59 -12.78
CA ALA A 80 -28.58 -16.56 -11.82
C ALA A 80 -27.28 -17.16 -12.38
N THR A 81 -27.35 -18.25 -13.14
CA THR A 81 -26.17 -18.82 -13.82
C THR A 81 -25.62 -17.88 -14.89
N LYS A 82 -26.51 -17.23 -15.65
CA LYS A 82 -26.12 -16.23 -16.66
C LYS A 82 -25.50 -14.98 -16.02
N ALA A 83 -26.05 -14.51 -14.91
CA ALA A 83 -25.49 -13.41 -14.12
C ALA A 83 -24.11 -13.79 -13.55
N ARG A 84 -24.00 -14.97 -12.91
CA ARG A 84 -22.72 -15.48 -12.39
C ARG A 84 -21.65 -15.67 -13.46
N ALA A 85 -22.03 -16.06 -14.68
CA ALA A 85 -21.08 -16.19 -15.78
C ALA A 85 -20.54 -14.82 -16.23
N ALA A 86 -21.40 -13.80 -16.30
CA ALA A 86 -20.99 -12.43 -16.58
C ALA A 86 -20.08 -11.87 -15.46
N ASP A 87 -20.41 -12.14 -14.20
CA ASP A 87 -19.63 -11.73 -13.04
C ASP A 87 -18.29 -12.48 -12.94
N ALA A 88 -18.25 -13.77 -13.30
CA ALA A 88 -17.02 -14.56 -13.27
C ALA A 88 -15.97 -14.00 -14.25
N ALA A 89 -16.40 -13.52 -15.43
CA ALA A 89 -15.51 -12.92 -16.41
C ALA A 89 -14.91 -11.59 -15.92
N THR A 90 -15.73 -10.74 -15.28
CA THR A 90 -15.27 -9.45 -14.73
C THR A 90 -14.37 -9.64 -13.52
N ILE A 91 -14.68 -10.59 -12.64
CA ILE A 91 -13.87 -10.95 -11.47
C ILE A 91 -12.50 -11.48 -11.92
N ARG A 92 -12.45 -12.37 -12.92
CA ARG A 92 -11.16 -12.87 -13.46
C ARG A 92 -10.31 -11.74 -14.04
N LEU A 93 -10.92 -10.83 -14.79
CA LEU A 93 -10.23 -9.64 -15.31
C LEU A 93 -9.69 -8.74 -14.18
N ALA A 94 -10.45 -8.60 -13.09
CA ALA A 94 -10.00 -7.86 -11.92
C ALA A 94 -8.84 -8.56 -11.20
N GLN A 95 -8.89 -9.88 -11.04
CA GLN A 95 -7.81 -10.69 -10.47
C GLN A 95 -6.53 -10.60 -11.30
N GLU A 96 -6.61 -10.77 -12.62
CA GLU A 96 -5.45 -10.64 -13.52
C GLU A 96 -4.84 -9.24 -13.46
N ARG A 97 -5.67 -8.19 -13.36
CA ARG A 97 -5.18 -6.81 -13.16
C ARG A 97 -4.51 -6.65 -11.81
N MET A 98 -5.08 -7.19 -10.74
CA MET A 98 -4.52 -7.16 -9.39
C MET A 98 -3.17 -7.88 -9.33
N GLU A 99 -3.05 -9.08 -9.90
CA GLU A 99 -1.79 -9.83 -9.97
C GLU A 99 -0.73 -9.08 -10.80
N LYS A 100 -1.11 -8.48 -11.94
CA LYS A 100 -0.19 -7.64 -12.73
C LYS A 100 0.31 -6.42 -11.95
N VAL A 101 -0.57 -5.79 -11.16
CA VAL A 101 -0.23 -4.65 -10.33
C VAL A 101 0.64 -5.08 -9.15
N ALA A 102 0.31 -6.19 -8.49
CA ALA A 102 1.09 -6.77 -7.40
C ALA A 102 2.50 -7.14 -7.87
N GLY A 103 2.66 -7.85 -8.99
CA GLY A 103 3.98 -8.20 -9.53
C GLY A 103 4.79 -6.97 -9.97
N ARG A 104 4.14 -5.92 -10.48
CA ARG A 104 4.81 -4.63 -10.77
C ARG A 104 5.23 -3.91 -9.49
N LEU A 105 4.40 -3.93 -8.45
CA LEU A 105 4.72 -3.34 -7.15
C LEU A 105 5.88 -4.08 -6.49
N GLU A 106 5.89 -5.41 -6.49
CA GLU A 106 6.98 -6.23 -5.94
C GLU A 106 8.30 -6.00 -6.69
N TYR A 107 8.25 -5.93 -8.02
CA TYR A 107 9.40 -5.58 -8.84
C TYR A 107 9.90 -4.14 -8.55
N LEU A 108 8.99 -3.18 -8.42
CA LEU A 108 9.34 -1.79 -8.09
C LEU A 108 9.82 -1.65 -6.64
N GLU A 109 9.27 -2.39 -5.69
CA GLU A 109 9.68 -2.37 -4.30
C GLU A 109 11.09 -2.94 -4.14
N GLY A 110 11.39 -4.06 -4.80
CA GLY A 110 12.73 -4.63 -4.87
C GLY A 110 13.74 -3.68 -5.54
N THR A 111 13.35 -2.96 -6.58
CA THR A 111 14.28 -2.10 -7.36
C THR A 111 14.44 -0.69 -6.76
N VAL A 112 13.39 -0.12 -6.15
CA VAL A 112 13.40 1.25 -5.60
C VAL A 112 14.00 1.27 -4.20
N VAL A 113 13.72 0.26 -3.36
CA VAL A 113 14.31 0.18 -2.02
C VAL A 113 15.83 -0.05 -2.12
N THR A 114 16.28 -0.92 -3.02
CA THR A 114 17.71 -1.19 -3.23
C THR A 114 18.43 0.04 -3.81
N ALA A 115 17.86 0.74 -4.80
CA ALA A 115 18.46 1.95 -5.36
C ALA A 115 18.57 3.08 -4.32
N ARG A 116 17.55 3.27 -3.48
CA ARG A 116 17.56 4.32 -2.44
C ARG A 116 18.54 4.00 -1.32
N ASP A 117 18.68 2.73 -0.93
CA ASP A 117 19.63 2.31 0.10
C ASP A 117 21.07 2.35 -0.41
N GLN A 118 21.31 1.93 -1.66
CA GLN A 118 22.60 2.04 -2.33
C GLN A 118 23.03 3.51 -2.47
N ARG A 119 22.11 4.41 -2.88
CA ARG A 119 22.41 5.84 -2.97
C ARG A 119 22.72 6.45 -1.60
N ARG A 120 22.03 6.03 -0.53
CA ARG A 120 22.35 6.45 0.84
C ARG A 120 23.71 5.96 1.31
N ARG A 121 24.07 4.71 1.02
CA ARG A 121 25.40 4.17 1.32
C ARG A 121 26.50 4.91 0.56
N LEU A 122 26.29 5.20 -0.72
CA LEU A 122 27.22 5.98 -1.53
C LEU A 122 27.38 7.42 -1.02
N ILE A 123 26.28 8.10 -0.68
CA ILE A 123 26.34 9.46 -0.11
C ILE A 123 27.04 9.45 1.25
N ARG A 124 26.78 8.45 2.10
CA ARG A 124 27.50 8.30 3.38
C ARG A 124 28.98 8.02 3.16
N ALA A 125 29.33 7.09 2.27
CA ALA A 125 30.72 6.77 1.96
C ALA A 125 31.46 7.98 1.35
N ALA A 126 30.81 8.71 0.44
CA ALA A 126 31.34 9.95 -0.12
C ALA A 126 31.50 11.03 0.96
N GLY A 127 30.52 11.19 1.85
CA GLY A 127 30.61 12.11 2.98
C GLY A 127 31.76 11.78 3.94
N ILE A 128 31.90 10.50 4.31
CA ILE A 128 33.01 10.02 5.16
C ILE A 128 34.34 10.22 4.45
N GLY A 129 34.44 9.87 3.16
CA GLY A 129 35.65 10.04 2.37
C GLY A 129 36.05 11.52 2.23
N ALA A 130 35.08 12.41 2.02
CA ALA A 130 35.31 13.84 1.96
C ALA A 130 35.82 14.38 3.32
N LEU A 131 35.17 14.00 4.42
CA LEU A 131 35.60 14.41 5.77
C LEU A 131 37.00 13.88 6.11
N ALA A 132 37.28 12.61 5.80
CA ALA A 132 38.60 12.02 5.99
C ALA A 132 39.65 12.73 5.12
N GLY A 133 39.33 13.03 3.86
CA GLY A 133 40.19 13.79 2.95
C GLY A 133 40.52 15.19 3.48
N ILE A 134 39.53 15.93 3.97
CA ILE A 134 39.72 17.26 4.58
C ILE A 134 40.62 17.17 5.81
N MET A 135 40.38 16.19 6.67
CA MET A 135 41.17 15.99 7.90
C MET A 135 42.63 15.65 7.59
N VAL A 136 42.86 14.77 6.61
CA VAL A 136 44.19 14.43 6.10
C VAL A 136 44.87 15.67 5.50
N TRP A 137 44.18 16.43 4.64
CA TRP A 137 44.75 17.59 3.97
C TRP A 137 45.10 18.73 4.92
N SER A 138 44.37 18.88 6.02
CA SER A 138 44.66 19.86 7.06
C SER A 138 45.87 19.46 7.92
N PHE A 139 46.01 18.17 8.23
CA PHE A 139 47.04 17.68 9.16
C PHE A 139 48.38 17.37 8.48
N LEU A 140 48.37 16.84 7.25
CA LEU A 140 49.59 16.42 6.56
C LEU A 140 50.63 17.54 6.35
N PRO A 141 50.27 18.76 5.89
CA PRO A 141 51.27 19.77 5.56
C PRO A 141 52.10 20.18 6.77
N GLY A 142 51.47 20.38 7.93
CA GLY A 142 52.15 20.83 9.15
C GLY A 142 52.88 19.72 9.91
N SER A 143 52.46 18.46 9.75
CA SER A 143 53.16 17.31 10.34
C SER A 143 54.37 16.90 9.52
N VAL A 144 54.20 16.76 8.19
CA VAL A 144 55.28 16.38 7.27
C VAL A 144 56.37 17.46 7.20
N ALA A 145 56.00 18.75 7.24
CA ALA A 145 57.00 19.82 7.27
C ALA A 145 57.89 19.79 8.52
N ARG A 146 57.40 19.26 9.65
CA ARG A 146 58.16 19.15 10.90
C ARG A 146 58.99 17.88 11.00
N THR A 147 58.64 16.82 10.28
CA THR A 147 59.39 15.56 10.27
C THR A 147 60.37 15.43 9.10
N ALA A 148 60.40 16.41 8.20
CA ALA A 148 61.33 16.42 7.08
C ALA A 148 62.80 16.46 7.57
N PRO A 149 63.74 15.85 6.84
CA PRO A 149 65.16 15.89 7.19
C PRO A 149 65.66 17.33 7.34
N THR A 150 66.50 17.58 8.35
CA THR A 150 66.98 18.92 8.72
C THR A 150 67.72 19.66 7.59
N GLY A 151 68.29 18.95 6.62
CA GLY A 151 68.97 19.56 5.46
C GLY A 151 68.06 20.21 4.42
N TRP A 152 66.74 20.04 4.50
CA TRP A 152 65.79 20.57 3.51
C TRP A 152 65.21 21.95 3.85
N TYR A 153 65.27 22.35 5.13
CA TYR A 153 64.79 23.66 5.62
C TYR A 153 63.36 24.00 5.17
N TRP A 154 62.46 23.01 5.17
CA TRP A 154 61.07 23.16 4.72
C TRP A 154 60.27 24.17 5.56
N PRO A 155 60.35 24.15 6.92
CA PRO A 155 59.68 25.14 7.75
C PRO A 155 60.12 26.58 7.42
N GLU A 156 61.41 26.82 7.26
CA GLU A 156 61.98 28.14 7.00
C GLU A 156 61.60 28.64 5.60
N ARG A 157 61.62 27.75 4.60
CA ARG A 157 61.14 28.08 3.24
C ARG A 157 59.64 28.34 3.20
N MET A 158 58.87 27.62 4.01
CA MET A 158 57.42 27.81 4.12
C MET A 158 57.10 29.15 4.80
N ALA A 159 57.79 29.49 5.89
CA ALA A 159 57.63 30.75 6.60
C ALA A 159 57.96 31.95 5.69
N ALA A 160 59.09 31.90 4.98
CA ALA A 160 59.46 32.94 4.02
C ALA A 160 58.41 33.10 2.91
N ARG A 161 57.90 31.98 2.37
CA ARG A 161 56.85 31.99 1.35
C ARG A 161 55.51 32.51 1.87
N MET A 162 55.13 32.19 3.11
CA MET A 162 53.89 32.71 3.72
C MET A 162 53.97 34.22 3.96
N LEU A 163 55.16 34.74 4.26
CA LEU A 163 55.39 36.17 4.46
C LEU A 163 55.62 36.93 3.15
N ASP A 164 55.71 36.21 2.02
CA ASP A 164 56.09 36.73 0.70
C ASP A 164 57.40 37.53 0.72
N LEU A 165 58.38 37.00 1.46
CA LEU A 165 59.69 37.61 1.67
C LEU A 165 60.80 36.60 1.37
N ASP A 166 62.02 37.08 1.10
CA ASP A 166 63.18 36.21 1.11
C ASP A 166 63.47 35.69 2.53
N ARG A 167 64.26 34.61 2.65
CA ARG A 167 64.48 33.95 3.93
C ARG A 167 65.14 34.85 4.99
N TRP A 168 66.00 35.77 4.57
CA TRP A 168 66.67 36.68 5.49
C TRP A 168 65.68 37.71 6.04
N THR A 169 64.99 38.44 5.15
CA THR A 169 64.01 39.45 5.54
C THR A 169 62.83 38.85 6.31
N ALA A 170 62.40 37.63 5.96
CA ALA A 170 61.43 36.87 6.73
C ALA A 170 61.90 36.58 8.15
N GLY A 171 63.18 36.20 8.33
CA GLY A 171 63.80 35.99 9.64
C GLY A 171 63.83 37.26 10.48
N GLU A 172 64.26 38.39 9.90
CA GLU A 172 64.24 39.69 10.55
C GLU A 172 62.82 40.07 11.00
N ARG A 173 61.83 39.91 10.12
CA ARG A 173 60.42 40.19 10.43
C ARG A 173 59.89 39.30 11.55
N LEU A 174 60.22 38.01 11.55
CA LEU A 174 59.82 37.08 12.61
C LEU A 174 60.44 37.45 13.96
N MET A 175 61.74 37.78 13.99
CA MET A 175 62.42 38.21 15.22
C MET A 175 61.87 39.55 15.74
N ALA A 176 61.67 40.52 14.84
CA ALA A 176 61.13 41.84 15.17
C ALA A 176 59.69 41.78 15.70
N THR A 177 58.85 40.88 15.15
CA THR A 177 57.45 40.73 15.55
C THR A 177 57.26 39.86 16.80
N ALA A 178 58.15 38.89 17.03
CA ALA A 178 58.09 38.03 18.21
C ALA A 178 58.48 38.77 19.50
N GLU A 179 59.62 39.49 19.49
CA GLU A 179 60.14 40.23 20.64
C GLU A 179 60.86 41.52 20.20
N PRO A 180 60.14 42.66 20.08
CA PRO A 180 60.71 43.90 19.51
C PRO A 180 61.89 44.47 20.31
N GLU A 181 61.87 44.36 21.64
CA GLU A 181 62.97 44.81 22.51
C GLU A 181 64.24 43.97 22.32
N ARG A 182 64.07 42.64 22.26
CA ARG A 182 65.18 41.72 22.03
C ARG A 182 65.78 41.90 20.64
N TRP A 183 64.95 42.15 19.63
CA TRP A 183 65.42 42.46 18.28
C TRP A 183 66.22 43.77 18.22
N ARG A 184 65.80 44.81 18.93
CA ARG A 184 66.58 46.05 19.07
C ARG A 184 67.96 45.82 19.67
N MET A 185 68.07 44.95 20.67
CA MET A 185 69.38 44.57 21.23
C MET A 185 70.27 43.84 20.22
N VAL A 186 69.69 43.00 19.36
CA VAL A 186 70.43 42.33 18.27
C VAL A 186 70.92 43.36 17.25
N LEU A 187 70.07 44.29 16.83
CA LEU A 187 70.44 45.37 15.91
C LEU A 187 71.55 46.25 16.50
N PHE A 188 71.42 46.66 17.77
CA PHE A 188 72.45 47.42 18.48
C PHE A 188 73.78 46.66 18.53
N SER A 189 73.75 45.38 18.91
CA SER A 189 74.97 44.55 18.96
C SER A 189 75.63 44.42 17.59
N ASN A 190 74.83 44.27 16.52
CA ASN A 190 75.35 44.23 15.17
C ASN A 190 75.96 45.58 14.75
N ALA A 191 75.30 46.71 15.06
CA ALA A 191 75.82 48.05 14.79
C ALA A 191 77.18 48.27 15.46
N VAL A 192 77.30 47.96 16.76
CA VAL A 192 78.56 48.05 17.51
C VAL A 192 79.66 47.20 16.85
N VAL A 193 79.35 45.98 16.43
CA VAL A 193 80.35 45.10 15.76
C VAL A 193 80.77 45.65 14.40
N GLN A 194 79.85 46.22 13.63
CA GLN A 194 80.17 46.78 12.31
C GLN A 194 81.00 48.05 12.43
N GLU A 195 80.64 48.97 13.34
CA GLU A 195 81.40 50.19 13.61
C GLU A 195 82.83 49.88 14.10
N ASN A 196 82.99 48.80 14.87
CA ASN A 196 84.27 48.38 15.44
C ASN A 196 84.94 47.23 14.68
N ARG A 197 84.54 46.95 13.44
CA ARG A 197 84.92 45.71 12.72
C ARG A 197 86.44 45.49 12.67
N ASP A 198 87.21 46.54 12.40
CA ASP A 198 88.66 46.45 12.28
C ASP A 198 89.35 46.26 13.64
N ALA A 199 88.88 46.98 14.68
CA ALA A 199 89.40 46.86 16.03
C ALA A 199 89.13 45.46 16.60
N ILE A 200 87.89 44.97 16.47
CA ILE A 200 87.49 43.61 16.87
C ILE A 200 88.25 42.56 16.06
N GLY A 201 88.44 42.77 14.75
CA GLY A 201 89.21 41.88 13.89
C GLY A 201 90.65 41.68 14.34
N LYS A 202 91.36 42.78 14.61
CA LYS A 202 92.74 42.76 15.14
C LYS A 202 92.81 42.07 16.50
N CYS A 203 91.91 42.45 17.39
CA CYS A 203 91.76 41.84 18.70
C CYS A 203 91.54 40.33 18.66
N ARG A 204 90.71 39.84 17.74
CA ARG A 204 90.46 38.40 17.56
C ARG A 204 91.72 37.69 17.05
N ALA A 205 92.47 38.31 16.14
CA ALA A 205 93.74 37.78 15.67
C ALA A 205 94.79 37.71 16.79
N ASP A 206 94.87 38.73 17.64
CA ASP A 206 95.81 38.78 18.75
C ASP A 206 95.45 37.79 19.86
N SER A 207 94.15 37.64 20.16
CA SER A 207 93.67 36.57 21.04
C SER A 207 94.03 35.18 20.52
N ALA A 208 93.87 34.94 19.21
CA ALA A 208 94.22 33.67 18.58
C ALA A 208 95.74 33.39 18.65
N LYS A 209 96.58 34.40 18.43
CA LYS A 209 98.04 34.29 18.56
C LYS A 209 98.48 34.03 20.00
N ALA A 210 97.90 34.75 20.96
CA ALA A 210 98.23 34.64 22.37
C ALA A 210 97.59 33.42 23.06
N LYS A 211 96.61 32.77 22.41
CA LYS A 211 95.77 31.68 22.94
C LYS A 211 95.14 32.03 24.29
N LYS A 212 94.84 33.30 24.52
CA LYS A 212 94.31 33.84 25.78
C LYS A 212 93.30 34.94 25.48
N ALA A 213 92.40 35.19 26.44
CA ALA A 213 91.49 36.32 26.37
C ALA A 213 92.29 37.63 26.39
N VAL A 214 91.93 38.58 25.53
CA VAL A 214 92.55 39.90 25.43
C VAL A 214 91.50 40.98 25.67
N ARG A 215 91.91 42.12 26.22
CA ARG A 215 91.05 43.27 26.41
C ARG A 215 91.09 44.14 25.15
N CYS A 216 89.92 44.58 24.70
CA CYS A 216 89.78 45.42 23.51
C CYS A 216 88.96 46.65 23.84
N THR A 217 89.42 47.78 23.34
CA THR A 217 88.67 49.03 23.37
C THR A 217 87.77 49.06 22.15
N ILE A 218 86.50 49.34 22.37
CA ILE A 218 85.50 49.56 21.33
C ILE A 218 84.92 50.96 21.50
N ASP A 219 84.58 51.58 20.39
CA ASP A 219 83.87 52.83 20.33
C ASP A 219 82.37 52.56 20.33
N ILE A 220 81.63 53.29 21.17
CA ILE A 220 80.17 53.17 21.27
C ILE A 220 79.58 54.51 20.86
N SER A 221 78.97 54.56 19.68
CA SER A 221 78.25 55.73 19.20
C SER A 221 76.90 55.89 19.93
N PRO A 222 76.47 57.12 20.26
CA PRO A 222 75.17 57.38 20.88
C PRO A 222 73.98 57.08 19.95
#